data_AF-A0A265QAD1-F1
#
_entry.id   AF-A0A265QAD1-F1
#
_cell.length_a   1.000
_cell.length_b   1.000
_cell.length_c   1.000
_cell.angle_alpha   90.00
_cell.angle_beta   90.00
_cell.angle_gamma   90.00
#
_symmetry.space_group_name_H-M   'P 1'
#
loop_
_entity.id
_entity.type
_entity.pdbx_description
1 polymer ?
#
loop_
_entity_poly.entity_id
_entity_poly.type
_entity_poly.pdbx_seq_one_letter_code
_entity_poly.pdbx_strand_id
1 'polypeptide(L)'
;MIGLEYILSLYNMQHIELAEKLGIRKQNINMWIKGKQNIPKKYLPILEELFGLKGEYFTRELDEIDQLEIQKEKLKSDLKPVIKKHEQQFMIGKVNDIVEVPVYDKEEINTIERDIEKAKLVSRFKEALDIVDNNPYMDTYKLIVELLEKVQHEVILHKTIEALAHYYEVLPDWVATGPEQDEFEEDIFEVFDDYNY
;
A
#
# COMPACT_ATOMS: atom_id res chain seq x y z
N MET A 1 0.96 -3.63 -17.32
CA MET A 1 0.64 -5.02 -17.76
C MET A 1 -0.85 -5.25 -17.56
N ILE A 2 -1.56 -5.84 -18.54
CA ILE A 2 -3.00 -6.13 -18.42
C ILE A 2 -3.23 -7.14 -17.31
N GLY A 3 -4.15 -6.87 -16.39
CA GLY A 3 -4.28 -7.69 -15.19
C GLY A 3 -4.76 -9.11 -15.43
N LEU A 4 -5.56 -9.36 -16.47
CA LEU A 4 -5.89 -10.73 -16.88
C LEU A 4 -4.63 -11.56 -17.22
N GLU A 5 -3.65 -10.97 -17.89
CA GLU A 5 -2.40 -11.67 -18.24
C GLU A 5 -1.61 -12.04 -16.98
N TYR A 6 -1.49 -11.08 -16.08
CA TYR A 6 -0.81 -11.26 -14.80
C TYR A 6 -1.46 -12.35 -13.95
N ILE A 7 -2.78 -12.29 -13.79
CA ILE A 7 -3.56 -13.24 -12.99
C ILE A 7 -3.40 -14.66 -13.56
N LEU A 8 -3.52 -14.83 -14.89
CA LEU A 8 -3.33 -16.15 -15.50
C LEU A 8 -1.92 -16.71 -15.26
N SER A 9 -0.90 -15.87 -15.39
CA SER A 9 0.49 -16.25 -15.09
C SER A 9 0.65 -16.66 -13.63
N LEU A 10 0.14 -15.84 -12.70
CA LEU A 10 0.25 -16.07 -11.26
C LEU A 10 -0.43 -17.37 -10.81
N TYR A 11 -1.60 -17.68 -11.39
CA TYR A 11 -2.35 -18.91 -11.12
C TYR A 11 -1.87 -20.10 -11.96
N ASN A 12 -0.83 -19.93 -12.79
CA ASN A 12 -0.34 -20.93 -13.73
C ASN A 12 -1.45 -21.52 -14.64
N MET A 13 -2.40 -20.67 -15.02
CA MET A 13 -3.56 -21.06 -15.84
C MET A 13 -3.31 -20.74 -17.30
N GLN A 14 -3.46 -21.75 -18.17
CA GLN A 14 -3.26 -21.55 -19.60
C GLN A 14 -4.45 -20.85 -20.26
N HIS A 15 -4.21 -20.05 -21.31
CA HIS A 15 -5.29 -19.36 -22.02
C HIS A 15 -6.31 -20.31 -22.64
N ILE A 16 -5.88 -21.54 -22.99
CA ILE A 16 -6.78 -22.57 -23.52
C ILE A 16 -7.73 -23.08 -22.44
N GLU A 17 -7.22 -23.28 -21.23
CA GLU A 17 -7.99 -23.74 -20.08
C GLU A 17 -9.07 -22.70 -19.69
N LEU A 18 -8.70 -21.42 -19.62
CA LEU A 18 -9.68 -20.36 -19.35
C LEU A 18 -10.75 -20.29 -20.46
N ALA A 19 -10.34 -20.42 -21.73
CA ALA A 19 -11.27 -20.38 -22.85
C ALA A 19 -12.30 -21.53 -22.79
N GLU A 20 -11.86 -22.73 -22.41
CA GLU A 20 -12.72 -23.89 -22.19
C GLU A 20 -13.71 -23.66 -21.05
N LYS A 21 -13.24 -23.14 -19.90
CA LYS A 21 -14.11 -22.78 -18.75
C LYS A 21 -15.19 -21.75 -19.12
N LEU A 22 -14.86 -20.81 -20.00
CA LEU A 22 -15.78 -19.76 -20.45
C LEU A 22 -16.63 -20.15 -21.68
N GLY A 23 -16.41 -21.34 -22.27
CA GLY A 23 -17.11 -21.79 -23.47
C GLY A 23 -16.83 -20.95 -24.72
N ILE A 24 -15.62 -20.38 -24.84
CA ILE A 24 -15.22 -19.51 -25.95
C ILE A 24 -13.92 -19.98 -26.62
N ARG A 25 -13.55 -19.34 -27.73
CA ARG A 25 -12.28 -19.64 -28.42
C ARG A 25 -11.11 -18.97 -27.72
N LYS A 26 -9.96 -19.66 -27.64
CA LYS A 26 -8.68 -19.13 -27.13
C LYS A 26 -8.28 -17.76 -27.74
N GLN A 27 -8.65 -17.51 -28.99
CA GLN A 27 -8.41 -16.23 -29.67
C GLN A 27 -9.05 -15.04 -28.94
N ASN A 28 -10.21 -15.23 -28.31
CA ASN A 28 -10.89 -14.18 -27.54
C ASN A 28 -10.05 -13.79 -26.31
N ILE A 29 -9.54 -14.78 -25.57
CA ILE A 29 -8.65 -14.54 -24.41
C ILE A 29 -7.40 -13.76 -24.84
N ASN A 30 -6.78 -14.17 -25.95
CA ASN A 30 -5.61 -13.47 -26.49
C ASN A 30 -5.91 -12.03 -26.91
N MET A 31 -7.13 -11.74 -27.39
CA MET A 31 -7.53 -10.36 -27.72
C MET A 31 -7.72 -9.51 -26.47
N TRP A 32 -8.23 -10.09 -25.37
CA TRP A 32 -8.38 -9.42 -24.08
C TRP A 32 -7.03 -9.08 -23.45
N ILE A 33 -6.11 -10.05 -23.41
CA ILE A 33 -4.75 -9.87 -22.88
C ILE A 33 -3.97 -8.81 -23.66
N LYS A 34 -4.14 -8.76 -24.99
CA LYS A 34 -3.50 -7.74 -25.83
C LYS A 34 -4.18 -6.37 -25.79
N GLY A 35 -5.25 -6.20 -24.99
CA GLY A 35 -6.02 -4.96 -24.93
C GLY A 35 -6.76 -4.61 -26.23
N LYS A 36 -6.88 -5.54 -27.18
CA LYS A 36 -7.55 -5.29 -28.47
C LYS A 36 -9.07 -5.33 -28.35
N GLN A 37 -9.59 -6.02 -27.35
CA GLN A 37 -11.01 -6.10 -27.03
C GLN A 37 -11.18 -6.12 -25.52
N ASN A 38 -12.21 -5.44 -25.04
CA ASN A 38 -12.59 -5.51 -23.63
C ASN A 38 -13.22 -6.85 -23.29
N ILE A 39 -13.06 -7.28 -22.04
CA ILE A 39 -13.75 -8.47 -21.51
C ILE A 39 -15.26 -8.17 -21.46
N PRO A 40 -16.11 -8.96 -22.12
CA PRO A 40 -17.56 -8.79 -22.01
C PRO A 40 -18.05 -8.91 -20.56
N LYS A 41 -18.93 -7.99 -20.13
CA LYS A 41 -19.43 -7.91 -18.74
C LYS A 41 -19.98 -9.23 -18.20
N LYS A 42 -20.57 -10.08 -19.06
CA LYS A 42 -21.10 -11.40 -18.68
C LYS A 42 -20.05 -12.39 -18.17
N TYR A 43 -18.77 -12.20 -18.52
CA TYR A 43 -17.69 -13.07 -18.05
C TYR A 43 -17.02 -12.54 -16.79
N LEU A 44 -17.22 -11.27 -16.41
CA LEU A 44 -16.62 -10.72 -15.20
C LEU A 44 -17.05 -11.48 -13.94
N PRO A 45 -18.35 -11.76 -13.67
CA PRO A 45 -18.74 -12.52 -12.49
C PRO A 45 -18.10 -13.92 -12.43
N ILE A 46 -17.92 -14.57 -13.58
CA ILE A 46 -17.31 -15.90 -13.66
C ILE A 46 -15.82 -15.82 -13.31
N LEU A 47 -15.13 -14.78 -13.77
CA LEU A 47 -13.72 -14.55 -13.43
C LEU A 47 -13.56 -14.17 -11.96
N GLU A 48 -14.45 -13.34 -11.44
CA GLU A 48 -14.47 -12.96 -10.02
C GLU A 48 -14.63 -14.20 -9.12
N GLU A 49 -15.55 -15.09 -9.47
CA GLU A 49 -15.75 -16.36 -8.77
C GLU A 49 -14.54 -17.30 -8.90
N LEU A 50 -13.98 -17.43 -10.10
CA LEU A 50 -12.88 -18.36 -10.39
C LEU A 50 -11.59 -18.02 -9.64
N PHE A 51 -11.30 -16.72 -9.48
CA PHE A 51 -10.04 -16.27 -8.88
C PHE A 51 -10.22 -15.60 -7.51
N GLY A 52 -11.45 -15.34 -7.06
CA GLY A 52 -11.72 -14.61 -5.82
C GLY A 52 -11.26 -13.15 -5.86
N LEU A 53 -11.20 -12.54 -7.04
CA LEU A 53 -10.69 -11.18 -7.26
C LEU A 53 -11.80 -10.26 -7.79
N LYS A 54 -11.70 -8.96 -7.55
CA LYS A 54 -12.63 -7.97 -8.12
C LYS A 54 -12.46 -7.88 -9.64
N GLY A 55 -13.59 -7.70 -10.35
CA GLY A 55 -13.69 -7.65 -11.82
C GLY A 55 -12.79 -6.59 -12.46
N GLU A 56 -12.57 -5.49 -11.75
CA GLU A 56 -11.74 -4.37 -12.18
C GLU A 56 -10.31 -4.81 -12.51
N TYR A 57 -9.71 -5.68 -11.69
CA TYR A 57 -8.34 -6.17 -11.87
C TYR A 57 -8.13 -6.89 -13.21
N PHE A 58 -9.15 -7.55 -13.75
CA PHE A 58 -9.00 -8.28 -15.01
C PHE A 58 -8.92 -7.36 -16.23
N THR A 59 -9.53 -6.17 -16.14
CA THR A 59 -9.76 -5.29 -17.29
C THR A 59 -8.74 -4.18 -17.46
N ARG A 60 -8.11 -3.75 -16.37
CA ARG A 60 -7.18 -2.62 -16.39
C ARG A 60 -5.74 -3.06 -16.35
N GLU A 61 -4.85 -2.09 -16.58
CA GLU A 61 -3.44 -2.28 -16.27
C GLU A 61 -3.24 -2.24 -14.76
N LEU A 62 -2.40 -3.16 -14.27
CA LEU A 62 -2.06 -3.25 -12.87
C LEU A 62 -0.80 -2.43 -12.58
N ASP A 63 -0.87 -1.64 -11.52
CA ASP A 63 0.32 -1.11 -10.88
C ASP A 63 0.97 -2.16 -9.96
N GLU A 64 2.05 -1.77 -9.28
CA GLU A 64 2.78 -2.65 -8.37
C GLU A 64 1.94 -3.04 -7.14
N ILE A 65 1.17 -2.09 -6.59
CA ILE A 65 0.33 -2.33 -5.41
C ILE A 65 -0.76 -3.32 -5.77
N ASP A 66 -1.39 -3.18 -6.94
CA ASP A 66 -2.41 -4.10 -7.43
C ASP A 66 -1.89 -5.52 -7.57
N GLN A 67 -0.68 -5.67 -8.12
CA GLN A 67 -0.04 -6.97 -8.28
C GLN A 67 0.17 -7.66 -6.93
N LEU A 68 0.64 -6.91 -5.93
CA LEU A 68 0.82 -7.41 -4.57
C LEU A 68 -0.52 -7.76 -3.90
N GLU A 69 -1.57 -6.95 -4.08
CA GLU A 69 -2.90 -7.25 -3.54
C GLU A 69 -3.48 -8.54 -4.17
N ILE A 70 -3.29 -8.75 -5.48
CA ILE A 70 -3.71 -9.98 -6.16
C ILE A 70 -2.93 -11.21 -5.67
N GLN A 71 -1.61 -11.07 -5.50
CA GLN A 71 -0.77 -12.11 -4.92
C GLN A 71 -1.21 -12.48 -3.50
N LYS A 72 -1.58 -11.47 -2.70
CA LYS A 72 -2.08 -11.69 -1.34
C LYS A 72 -3.35 -12.52 -1.34
N GLU A 73 -4.33 -12.17 -2.17
CA GLU A 73 -5.59 -12.93 -2.25
C GLU A 73 -5.36 -14.37 -2.69
N LYS A 74 -4.44 -14.60 -3.64
CA LYS A 74 -4.01 -15.96 -3.99
C LYS A 74 -3.40 -16.70 -2.79
N LEU A 75 -2.44 -16.09 -2.10
CA LEU A 75 -1.80 -16.70 -0.93
C LEU A 75 -2.80 -17.01 0.19
N LYS A 76 -3.80 -16.13 0.41
CA LYS A 76 -4.88 -16.37 1.38
C LYS A 76 -5.71 -17.59 0.98
N SER A 77 -6.05 -17.74 -0.29
CA SER A 77 -6.78 -18.89 -0.81
C SER A 77 -5.98 -20.20 -0.67
N ASP A 78 -4.69 -20.16 -1.02
CA ASP A 78 -3.80 -21.32 -1.01
C ASP A 78 -3.45 -21.78 0.42
N LEU A 79 -3.10 -20.83 1.31
CA LEU A 79 -2.56 -21.11 2.64
C LEU A 79 -3.62 -21.13 3.74
N LYS A 80 -4.79 -20.50 3.51
CA LYS A 80 -5.88 -20.35 4.48
C LYS A 80 -5.37 -19.93 5.87
N PRO A 81 -4.71 -18.77 5.96
CA PRO A 81 -4.04 -18.35 7.17
C PRO A 81 -5.04 -18.07 8.30
N VAL A 82 -4.59 -18.24 9.54
CA VAL A 82 -5.35 -17.91 10.74
C VAL A 82 -4.68 -16.72 11.43
N ILE A 83 -5.50 -15.77 11.88
CA ILE A 83 -5.02 -14.60 12.62
C ILE A 83 -4.53 -15.07 14.00
N LYS A 84 -3.24 -14.83 14.30
CA LYS A 84 -2.63 -15.12 15.60
C LYS A 84 -2.91 -14.04 16.62
N LYS A 85 -2.80 -12.78 16.19
CA LYS A 85 -2.98 -11.60 17.02
C LYS A 85 -3.28 -10.39 16.14
N HIS A 86 -3.72 -9.31 16.76
CA HIS A 86 -3.77 -8.00 16.13
C HIS A 86 -2.64 -7.13 16.71
N GLU A 87 -2.02 -6.34 15.86
CA GLU A 87 -1.08 -5.29 16.26
C GLU A 87 -1.73 -3.95 15.98
N GLN A 88 -1.59 -3.02 16.93
CA GLN A 88 -2.02 -1.65 16.72
C GLN A 88 -0.98 -0.94 15.87
N GLN A 89 -1.41 -0.43 14.72
CA GLN A 89 -0.56 0.36 13.84
C GLN A 89 -1.26 1.67 13.56
N PHE A 90 -0.52 2.77 13.65
CA PHE A 90 -1.04 4.06 13.27
C PHE A 90 -0.96 4.22 11.75
N MET A 91 -2.11 4.43 11.11
CA MET A 91 -2.17 4.72 9.68
C MET A 91 -2.31 6.23 9.51
N ILE A 92 -1.50 6.82 8.63
CA ILE A 92 -1.57 8.25 8.29
C ILE A 92 -2.11 8.39 6.88
N GLY A 93 -3.03 9.32 6.64
CA GLY A 93 -3.39 9.82 5.31
C GLY A 93 -4.63 9.22 4.63
N LYS A 94 -4.95 7.92 4.81
CA LYS A 94 -6.24 7.34 4.36
C LYS A 94 -7.29 7.33 5.46
N VAL A 95 -6.85 7.04 6.67
CA VAL A 95 -7.57 7.14 7.94
C VAL A 95 -6.51 7.68 8.89
N ASN A 96 -6.77 8.76 9.62
CA ASN A 96 -5.83 9.27 10.63
C ASN A 96 -6.20 8.64 11.98
N ASP A 97 -5.96 7.34 12.10
CA ASP A 97 -6.44 6.53 13.23
C ASP A 97 -5.51 5.33 13.49
N ILE A 98 -5.57 4.79 14.71
CA ILE A 98 -4.90 3.57 15.10
C ILE A 98 -5.79 2.40 14.65
N VAL A 99 -5.27 1.61 13.72
CA VAL A 99 -5.98 0.44 13.20
C VAL A 99 -5.39 -0.85 13.73
N GLU A 100 -6.25 -1.82 13.99
CA GLU A 100 -5.84 -3.19 14.31
C GLU A 100 -5.48 -3.94 13.03
N VAL A 101 -4.19 -4.22 12.85
CA VAL A 101 -3.67 -4.98 11.71
C VAL A 101 -3.50 -6.44 12.12
N PRO A 102 -4.10 -7.40 11.39
CA PRO A 102 -3.97 -8.81 11.72
C PRO A 102 -2.57 -9.34 11.41
N VAL A 103 -1.98 -10.06 12.37
CA VAL A 103 -0.76 -10.85 12.16
C VAL A 103 -1.15 -12.31 12.01
N TYR A 104 -0.80 -12.89 10.87
CA TYR A 104 -1.18 -14.25 10.50
C TYR A 104 -0.18 -15.29 10.99
N ASP A 105 -0.62 -16.54 11.05
CA ASP A 105 0.25 -17.68 11.36
C ASP A 105 1.28 -17.97 10.26
N LYS A 106 1.00 -17.52 9.03
CA LYS A 106 1.83 -17.67 7.84
C LYS A 106 2.68 -16.43 7.60
N GLU A 107 4.00 -16.62 7.54
CA GLU A 107 4.95 -15.53 7.36
C GLU A 107 4.91 -14.95 5.94
N GLU A 108 4.54 -15.76 4.95
CA GLU A 108 4.36 -15.33 3.57
C GLU A 108 3.26 -14.25 3.47
N ILE A 109 2.19 -14.39 4.26
CA ILE A 109 1.10 -13.41 4.31
C ILE A 109 1.56 -12.13 5.01
N ASN A 110 2.26 -12.26 6.14
CA ASN A 110 2.80 -11.09 6.84
C ASN A 110 3.83 -10.33 6.01
N THR A 111 4.62 -11.04 5.20
CA THR A 111 5.61 -10.45 4.30
C THR A 111 4.94 -9.65 3.19
N ILE A 112 3.92 -10.23 2.53
CA ILE A 112 3.24 -9.50 1.46
C ILE A 112 2.44 -8.30 1.97
N GLU A 113 1.84 -8.36 3.16
CA GLU A 113 1.17 -7.19 3.75
C GLU A 113 2.18 -6.06 4.01
N ARG A 114 3.39 -6.37 4.53
CA ARG A 114 4.48 -5.39 4.70
C ARG A 114 4.98 -4.83 3.37
N ASP A 115 5.08 -5.65 2.32
CA ASP A 115 5.50 -5.20 1.00
C ASP A 115 4.45 -4.27 0.36
N ILE A 116 3.16 -4.57 0.54
CA ILE A 116 2.06 -3.69 0.14
C ILE A 116 2.14 -2.34 0.86
N GLU A 117 2.39 -2.36 2.17
CA GLU A 117 2.51 -1.14 2.97
C GLU A 117 3.67 -0.27 2.49
N LYS A 118 4.85 -0.87 2.28
CA LYS A 118 6.03 -0.18 1.71
C LYS A 118 5.73 0.40 0.34
N ALA A 119 5.11 -0.36 -0.56
CA ALA A 119 4.77 0.11 -1.90
C ALA A 119 3.81 1.31 -1.85
N LYS A 120 2.81 1.28 -0.95
CA LYS A 120 1.89 2.41 -0.71
C LYS A 120 2.64 3.64 -0.19
N LEU A 121 3.57 3.47 0.75
CA LEU A 121 4.37 4.57 1.29
C LEU A 121 5.25 5.20 0.20
N VAL A 122 5.91 4.38 -0.63
CA VAL A 122 6.73 4.86 -1.75
C VAL A 122 5.88 5.60 -2.78
N SER A 123 4.69 5.11 -3.12
CA SER A 123 3.76 5.81 -4.03
C SER A 123 3.43 7.20 -3.50
N ARG A 124 3.06 7.31 -2.22
CA ARG A 124 2.74 8.59 -1.59
C ARG A 124 3.93 9.53 -1.53
N PHE A 125 5.14 9.01 -1.32
CA PHE A 125 6.35 9.83 -1.32
C PHE A 125 6.63 10.41 -2.72
N LYS A 126 6.43 9.61 -3.78
CA LYS A 126 6.51 10.11 -5.16
C LYS A 126 5.47 11.19 -5.43
N GLU A 127 4.21 10.93 -5.06
CA GLU A 127 3.12 11.91 -5.19
C GLU A 127 3.44 13.21 -4.45
N ALA A 128 4.06 13.16 -3.27
CA ALA A 128 4.46 14.33 -2.50
C ALA A 128 5.59 15.14 -3.17
N LEU A 129 6.55 14.47 -3.82
CA LEU A 129 7.59 15.12 -4.59
C LEU A 129 7.02 15.86 -5.82
N ASP A 130 5.99 15.27 -6.44
CA ASP A 130 5.38 15.75 -7.68
C ASP A 130 4.29 16.83 -7.47
N ILE A 131 4.02 17.28 -6.22
CA ILE A 131 3.00 18.30 -5.93
C ILE A 131 3.30 19.63 -6.67
N VAL A 132 4.57 19.98 -6.84
CA VAL A 132 5.00 21.21 -7.51
C VAL A 132 6.10 20.89 -8.53
N ASP A 133 5.85 21.19 -9.81
CA ASP A 133 6.79 20.90 -10.92
C ASP A 133 8.22 21.42 -10.69
N ASN A 134 8.34 22.60 -10.07
CA ASN A 134 9.59 23.17 -9.58
C ASN A 134 9.55 23.28 -8.06
N ASN A 135 9.62 22.15 -7.37
CA ASN A 135 9.60 22.10 -5.92
C ASN A 135 10.82 22.85 -5.33
N PRO A 136 10.63 23.99 -4.64
CA PRO A 136 11.76 24.77 -4.11
C PRO A 136 12.41 24.10 -2.89
N TYR A 137 11.81 23.04 -2.36
CA TYR A 137 12.23 22.37 -1.14
C TYR A 137 12.95 21.03 -1.40
N MET A 138 13.46 20.80 -2.62
CA MET A 138 14.15 19.55 -2.97
C MET A 138 15.33 19.22 -2.03
N ASP A 139 16.03 20.23 -1.53
CA ASP A 139 17.12 20.01 -0.57
C ASP A 139 16.60 19.52 0.80
N THR A 140 15.41 19.97 1.23
CA THR A 140 14.73 19.44 2.41
C THR A 140 14.39 17.97 2.24
N TYR A 141 13.84 17.56 1.09
CA TYR A 141 13.56 16.14 0.81
C TYR A 141 14.83 15.29 0.85
N LYS A 142 15.95 15.78 0.29
CA LYS A 142 17.24 15.07 0.37
C LYS A 142 17.71 14.91 1.82
N LEU A 143 17.60 15.97 2.63
CA LEU A 143 17.99 15.91 4.05
C LEU A 143 17.12 14.93 4.83
N ILE A 144 15.81 14.89 4.58
CA ILE A 144 14.90 13.90 5.20
C ILE A 144 15.36 12.49 4.85
N VAL A 145 15.66 12.21 3.58
CA VAL A 145 16.17 10.90 3.15
C VAL A 145 17.48 10.55 3.87
N GLU A 146 18.43 11.48 3.93
CA GLU A 146 19.71 11.28 4.62
C GLU A 146 19.53 10.99 6.13
N LEU A 147 18.60 11.66 6.79
CA LEU A 147 18.25 11.41 8.19
C LEU A 147 17.67 10.01 8.37
N LEU A 148 16.72 9.61 7.53
CA LEU A 148 16.12 8.28 7.56
C LEU A 148 17.14 7.17 7.23
N GLU A 149 18.12 7.41 6.38
CA GLU A 149 19.14 6.41 6.07
C GLU A 149 20.16 6.24 7.21
N LYS A 150 20.64 7.35 7.78
CA LYS A 150 21.80 7.35 8.67
C LYS A 150 21.45 7.25 10.15
N VAL A 151 20.32 7.84 10.56
CA VAL A 151 19.97 8.02 11.97
C VAL A 151 18.54 7.59 12.29
N GLN A 152 17.91 6.74 11.48
CA GLN A 152 16.57 6.15 11.75
C GLN A 152 16.42 5.46 13.12
N HIS A 153 17.50 5.13 13.81
CA HIS A 153 17.44 4.50 15.14
C HIS A 153 17.48 5.53 16.27
N GLU A 154 17.73 6.81 15.97
CA GLU A 154 17.82 7.87 16.96
C GLU A 154 16.43 8.30 17.43
N VAL A 155 16.19 8.22 18.74
CA VAL A 155 14.89 8.55 19.35
C VAL A 155 14.49 9.99 19.07
N ILE A 156 15.45 10.92 19.09
CA ILE A 156 15.17 12.35 18.88
C ILE A 156 14.63 12.65 17.47
N LEU A 157 15.02 11.87 16.45
CA LEU A 157 14.48 12.03 15.10
C LEU A 157 12.97 11.75 15.09
N HIS A 158 12.56 10.64 15.71
CA HIS A 158 11.16 10.24 15.81
C HIS A 158 10.35 11.24 16.63
N LYS A 159 10.83 11.63 17.82
CA LYS A 159 10.16 12.62 18.67
C LYS A 159 9.97 13.96 17.95
N THR A 160 10.97 14.41 17.20
CA THR A 160 10.90 15.67 16.44
C THR A 160 9.91 15.58 15.28
N ILE A 161 9.87 14.45 14.56
CA ILE A 161 8.89 14.24 13.48
C ILE A 161 7.47 14.22 14.03
N GLU A 162 7.25 13.52 15.14
CA GLU A 162 5.95 13.45 15.82
C GLU A 162 5.50 14.82 16.35
N ALA A 163 6.40 15.55 17.01
CA ALA A 163 6.14 16.91 17.48
C ALA A 163 5.77 17.85 16.33
N LEU A 164 6.50 17.82 15.20
CA LEU A 164 6.13 18.59 14.01
C LEU A 164 4.75 18.18 13.48
N ALA A 165 4.41 16.89 13.52
CA ALA A 165 3.11 16.41 13.07
C ALA A 165 1.96 16.88 13.97
N HIS A 166 2.14 16.89 15.30
CA HIS A 166 1.18 17.47 16.24
C HIS A 166 1.09 19.00 16.09
N TYR A 167 2.22 19.71 16.00
CA TYR A 167 2.26 21.16 15.86
C TYR A 167 1.49 21.68 14.64
N TYR A 168 1.53 20.95 13.52
CA TYR A 168 0.79 21.28 12.30
C TYR A 168 -0.57 20.59 12.19
N GLU A 169 -1.08 19.97 13.26
CA GLU A 169 -2.36 19.26 13.31
C GLU A 169 -2.50 18.14 12.25
N VAL A 170 -1.37 17.58 11.80
CA VAL A 170 -1.33 16.45 10.87
C VAL A 170 -1.57 15.13 11.61
N LEU A 171 -1.10 15.06 12.86
CA LEU A 171 -1.29 13.96 13.79
C LEU A 171 -2.31 14.36 14.87
N PRO A 172 -3.31 13.52 15.20
CA PRO A 172 -4.23 13.82 16.29
C PRO A 172 -3.56 13.67 17.67
N ASP A 173 -3.83 14.61 18.59
CA ASP A 173 -3.22 14.70 19.94
C ASP A 173 -3.32 13.43 20.81
N TRP A 174 -4.29 12.55 20.54
CA TRP A 174 -4.46 11.30 21.29
C TRP A 174 -3.50 10.19 20.82
N VAL A 175 -2.76 10.41 19.74
CA VAL A 175 -1.78 9.49 19.17
C VAL A 175 -0.38 9.93 19.58
N ALA A 176 0.01 9.60 20.81
CA ALA A 176 1.34 9.90 21.35
C ALA A 176 2.13 8.62 21.60
N THR A 177 3.44 8.63 21.29
CA THR A 177 4.36 7.52 21.56
C THR A 177 4.61 7.31 23.07
N GLY A 178 4.19 8.26 23.92
CA GLY A 178 4.09 8.10 25.37
C GLY A 178 4.26 9.43 26.12
N PRO A 179 4.23 9.41 27.47
CA PRO A 179 4.34 10.64 28.28
C PRO A 179 5.63 11.43 28.04
N GLU A 180 6.72 10.74 27.68
CA GLU A 180 7.98 11.42 27.34
C GLU A 180 7.93 12.17 26.00
N GLN A 181 6.91 11.94 25.17
CA GLN A 181 6.65 12.72 23.97
C GLN A 181 5.95 14.03 24.36
N ASP A 182 4.93 13.95 25.22
CA ASP A 182 4.19 15.13 25.70
C ASP A 182 5.14 16.15 26.34
N GLU A 183 6.05 15.70 27.22
CA GLU A 183 7.08 16.55 27.85
C GLU A 183 8.02 17.20 26.80
N PHE A 184 8.41 16.44 25.76
CA PHE A 184 9.26 16.96 24.69
C PHE A 184 8.52 17.99 23.82
N GLU A 185 7.23 17.79 23.61
CA GLU A 185 6.38 18.70 22.83
C GLU A 185 6.14 20.02 23.55
N GLU A 186 5.90 20.01 24.86
CA GLU A 186 5.80 21.23 25.67
C GLU A 186 7.04 22.11 25.51
N ASP A 187 8.23 21.52 25.61
CA ASP A 187 9.50 22.25 25.48
C ASP A 187 9.73 22.74 24.03
N ILE A 188 9.48 21.90 23.02
CA ILE A 188 9.82 22.24 21.64
C ILE A 188 8.79 23.17 20.98
N PHE A 189 7.53 23.16 21.42
CA PHE A 189 6.51 24.06 20.90
C PHE A 189 6.76 25.51 21.30
N GLU A 190 7.28 25.76 22.52
CA GLU A 190 7.72 27.10 22.90
C GLU A 190 8.81 27.61 21.93
N VAL A 191 9.76 26.75 21.58
CA VAL A 191 10.80 27.05 20.59
C VAL A 191 10.18 27.29 19.21
N PHE A 192 9.26 26.45 18.76
CA PHE A 192 8.61 26.64 17.46
C PHE A 192 7.86 27.97 17.40
N ASP A 193 7.05 28.29 18.41
CA ASP A 193 6.27 29.54 18.47
C ASP A 193 7.18 30.79 18.49
N ASP A 194 8.32 30.73 19.18
CA ASP A 194 9.29 31.83 19.24
C ASP A 194 9.99 32.09 17.90
N TYR A 195 10.12 31.06 17.05
CA TYR A 195 10.89 31.12 15.80
C TYR A 195 10.06 30.95 14.51
N ASN A 196 8.73 30.87 14.62
CA ASN A 196 7.81 30.73 13.49
C ASN A 196 7.35 32.12 12.98
N TYR A 197 8.24 32.86 12.30
CA TYR A 197 7.98 34.19 11.73
C TYR A 197 8.43 34.35 10.26
#